data_AF-A0A2T6CDW9-F1
#
_entry.id   AF-A0A2T6CDW9-F1
#
_cell.length_a   1.000
_cell.length_b   1.000
_cell.length_c   1.000
_cell.angle_alpha   90.00
_cell.angle_beta   90.00
_cell.angle_gamma   90.00
#
_symmetry.space_group_name_H-M   'P 1'
#
loop_
_entity.id
_entity.type
_entity.pdbx_description
1 polymer ?
#
loop_
_entity_poly.entity_id
_entity_poly.type
_entity_poly.pdbx_seq_one_letter_code
_entity_poly.pdbx_strand_id
1 'polypeptide(L)'
;MTQAYFYSKPTSVYWTCKALTEGRTISQLTQIQNVKGWRLGAIIHRLRWEYGWPIKTEYSSPGQIALYSLAPDVDRSKLRFPKSAKALGVEEGKA
;
A
#
# COMPACT_ATOMS: atom_id res chain seq x y z
N MET A 1 20.28 -15.54 24.87
CA MET A 1 19.44 -16.06 23.77
C MET A 1 18.96 -14.86 22.95
N THR A 2 19.61 -14.60 21.81
CA THR A 2 19.18 -13.57 20.87
C THR A 2 17.86 -14.00 20.24
N GLN A 3 16.78 -13.31 20.59
CA GLN A 3 15.45 -13.55 20.05
C GLN A 3 15.51 -13.30 18.53
N ALA A 4 15.49 -14.37 17.74
CA ALA A 4 15.43 -14.28 16.29
C ALA A 4 14.06 -13.68 15.93
N TYR A 5 14.04 -12.36 15.70
CA TYR A 5 12.87 -11.70 15.14
C TYR A 5 12.68 -12.24 13.72
N PHE A 6 11.82 -13.25 13.60
CA PHE A 6 11.28 -13.69 12.30
C PHE A 6 10.40 -12.56 11.76
N TYR A 7 11.03 -11.55 11.17
CA TYR A 7 10.33 -10.57 10.35
C TYR A 7 9.82 -11.33 9.13
N SER A 8 8.55 -11.74 9.17
CA SER A 8 7.85 -12.22 7.98
C SER A 8 8.11 -11.22 6.87
N LYS A 9 8.57 -11.68 5.71
CA LYS A 9 8.86 -10.82 4.55
C LYS A 9 7.72 -9.82 4.37
N PRO A 10 8.01 -8.54 4.06
CA PRO A 10 6.98 -7.53 3.90
C PRO A 10 5.95 -8.03 2.88
N THR A 11 4.72 -8.23 3.37
CA THR A 11 3.63 -8.77 2.55
C THR A 11 3.31 -7.79 1.42
N SER A 12 2.75 -8.28 0.30
CA SER A 12 2.31 -7.39 -0.78
C SER A 12 1.38 -6.29 -0.26
N VAL A 13 0.51 -6.61 0.69
CA VAL A 13 -0.38 -5.63 1.36
C VAL A 13 0.41 -4.57 2.11
N TYR A 14 1.40 -4.97 2.92
CA TYR A 14 2.25 -4.04 3.67
C TYR A 14 2.99 -3.10 2.72
N TRP A 15 3.60 -3.65 1.67
CA TRP A 15 4.34 -2.87 0.69
C TRP A 15 3.43 -1.89 -0.06
N THR A 16 2.24 -2.32 -0.49
CA THR A 16 1.24 -1.46 -1.13
C THR A 16 0.82 -0.31 -0.22
N CYS A 17 0.48 -0.60 1.04
CA CYS A 17 0.10 0.44 2.00
C CYS A 17 1.25 1.43 2.20
N LYS A 18 2.48 0.93 2.40
CA LYS A 18 3.67 1.76 2.59
C LYS A 18 3.91 2.68 1.40
N ALA A 19 3.91 2.13 0.19
CA ALA A 19 4.15 2.91 -1.02
C ALA A 19 3.09 4.00 -1.23
N LEU A 20 1.82 3.70 -0.96
CA LEU A 20 0.73 4.68 -1.03
C LEU A 20 0.88 5.79 0.02
N THR A 21 1.21 5.43 1.27
CA THR A 21 1.45 6.39 2.35
C THR A 21 2.68 7.26 2.09
N GLU A 22 3.72 6.73 1.44
CA GLU A 22 4.89 7.48 0.96
C GLU A 22 4.56 8.43 -0.21
N GLY A 23 3.33 8.44 -0.71
CA GLY A 23 2.90 9.27 -1.84
C GLY A 23 3.42 8.76 -3.20
N ARG A 24 3.84 7.49 -3.27
CA ARG A 24 4.31 6.89 -4.53
C ARG A 24 3.14 6.44 -5.38
N THR A 25 3.27 6.64 -6.68
CA THR A 25 2.40 6.02 -7.68
C THR A 25 2.89 4.60 -7.96
N ILE A 26 2.04 3.61 -7.73
CA ILE A 26 2.37 2.20 -7.91
C ILE A 26 1.57 1.57 -9.04
N SER A 27 2.19 0.64 -9.75
CA SER A 27 1.56 -0.17 -10.78
C SER A 27 1.71 -1.66 -10.46
N GLN A 28 0.99 -2.50 -11.20
CA GLN A 28 1.12 -3.96 -11.06
C GLN A 28 2.57 -4.41 -11.32
N LEU A 29 3.26 -3.79 -12.28
CA LEU A 29 4.68 -4.03 -12.57
C LEU A 29 5.57 -3.70 -11.37
N THR A 30 5.35 -2.55 -10.74
CA THR A 30 6.12 -2.13 -9.56
C THR A 30 5.95 -3.13 -8.42
N GLN A 31 4.74 -3.68 -8.23
CA GLN A 31 4.49 -4.71 -7.24
C GLN A 31 5.23 -6.02 -7.57
N ILE A 32 5.25 -6.45 -8.83
CA ILE A 32 5.98 -7.65 -9.26
C ILE A 32 7.49 -7.48 -8.99
N GLN A 33 8.05 -6.32 -9.31
CA GLN A 33 9.47 -6.04 -9.11
C GLN A 33 9.87 -6.03 -7.63
N ASN A 34 9.03 -5.47 -6.75
CA ASN A 34 9.38 -5.29 -5.34
C ASN A 34 9.03 -6.51 -4.46
N VAL A 35 7.84 -7.08 -4.65
CA VAL A 35 7.31 -8.13 -3.77
C VAL A 35 6.96 -9.43 -4.50
N LYS A 36 7.27 -9.54 -5.80
CA LYS A 36 6.96 -10.69 -6.66
C LYS A 36 5.48 -11.11 -6.57
N GLY A 37 4.61 -10.13 -6.34
CA GLY A 37 3.18 -10.33 -6.11
C GLY A 37 2.34 -9.89 -7.30
N TRP A 38 1.22 -10.55 -7.53
CA TRP A 38 0.31 -10.32 -8.67
C TRP A 38 -1.07 -9.77 -8.26
N ARG A 39 -1.33 -9.61 -6.95
CA ARG A 39 -2.67 -9.30 -6.41
C ARG A 39 -2.94 -7.80 -6.17
N LEU A 40 -2.28 -6.89 -6.91
CA LEU A 40 -2.36 -5.45 -6.61
C LEU A 40 -3.80 -4.94 -6.70
N GLY A 41 -4.51 -5.25 -7.80
CA GLY A 41 -5.88 -4.81 -7.99
C GLY A 41 -6.82 -5.25 -6.87
N ALA A 42 -6.68 -6.49 -6.39
CA ALA A 42 -7.47 -7.00 -5.26
C ALA A 42 -7.15 -6.25 -3.95
N ILE A 43 -5.87 -5.93 -3.71
CA ILE A 43 -5.46 -5.16 -2.53
C ILE A 43 -6.05 -3.74 -2.59
N ILE A 44 -5.92 -3.06 -3.73
CA ILE A 44 -6.47 -1.72 -3.92
C ILE A 44 -7.99 -1.71 -3.77
N HIS A 45 -8.68 -2.66 -4.39
CA HIS A 45 -10.14 -2.80 -4.26
C HIS A 45 -10.53 -2.96 -2.80
N ARG A 46 -9.82 -3.82 -2.07
CA ARG A 46 -10.04 -4.03 -0.64
C ARG A 46 -9.82 -2.77 0.19
N LEU A 47 -8.73 -2.05 -0.06
CA LEU A 47 -8.40 -0.81 0.63
C LEU A 47 -9.47 0.27 0.39
N ARG A 48 -10.00 0.37 -0.83
CA ARG A 48 -11.07 1.31 -1.17
C ARG A 48 -12.39 0.95 -0.48
N TRP A 49 -12.81 -0.31 -0.58
CA TRP A 49 -14.14 -0.74 -0.12
C TRP A 49 -14.21 -1.06 1.37
N GLU A 50 -13.27 -1.86 1.91
CA GLU A 50 -13.31 -2.27 3.32
C GLU A 50 -12.70 -1.21 4.24
N TYR A 51 -11.66 -0.49 3.78
CA TYR A 51 -10.91 0.44 4.61
C TYR A 51 -11.17 1.91 4.29
N GLY A 52 -11.92 2.21 3.23
CA GLY A 52 -12.29 3.59 2.86
C GLY A 52 -11.12 4.43 2.34
N TRP A 53 -10.07 3.82 1.80
CA TRP A 53 -8.91 4.58 1.32
C TRP A 53 -9.25 5.36 0.04
N PRO A 54 -8.96 6.67 -0.04
CA PRO A 54 -9.19 7.48 -1.23
C PRO A 54 -8.05 7.27 -2.24
N ILE A 55 -8.04 6.09 -2.87
CA ILE A 55 -7.06 5.73 -3.89
C ILE A 55 -7.58 6.17 -5.26
N LYS A 56 -6.77 6.94 -5.97
CA LYS A 56 -6.98 7.33 -7.36
C LYS A 56 -6.40 6.26 -8.29
N THR A 57 -7.10 6.00 -9.38
CA THR A 57 -6.65 5.10 -10.44
C THR A 57 -6.54 5.91 -11.72
N GLU A 58 -5.32 6.05 -12.21
CA GLU A 58 -5.02 6.69 -13.47
C GLU A 58 -4.54 5.64 -14.47
N TYR A 59 -4.92 5.78 -15.74
CA TYR A 59 -4.47 4.88 -16.78
C TYR A 59 -3.47 5.63 -17.66
N SER A 60 -2.21 5.19 -17.63
CA SER A 60 -1.20 5.79 -18.51
C SER A 60 -1.37 5.25 -19.93
N SER A 61 -1.71 6.13 -20.86
CA SER A 61 -1.67 5.87 -22.30
C SER A 61 -0.27 6.19 -22.82
N PRO A 62 0.41 5.32 -23.61
CA PRO A 62 -0.15 4.35 -24.57
C PRO A 62 -0.24 2.89 -24.09
N GLY A 63 0.17 2.59 -22.85
CA GLY A 63 0.29 1.21 -22.35
C GLY A 63 -0.93 0.67 -21.58
N GLN A 64 -1.96 1.49 -21.36
CA GLN A 64 -3.11 1.20 -20.49
C GLN A 64 -2.72 0.66 -19.10
N ILE A 65 -1.58 1.12 -18.57
CA ILE A 65 -1.10 0.66 -17.27
C ILE A 65 -1.89 1.38 -16.19
N ALA A 66 -2.57 0.60 -15.35
CA ALA A 66 -3.24 1.10 -14.16
C ALA A 66 -2.20 1.57 -13.13
N LEU A 67 -2.16 2.87 -12.92
CA LEU A 67 -1.39 3.58 -11.93
C LEU A 67 -2.30 3.90 -10.74
N TYR A 68 -1.89 3.46 -9.56
CA TYR A 68 -2.61 3.71 -8.31
C TYR A 68 -1.81 4.68 -7.47
N SER A 69 -2.46 5.74 -7.04
CA SER A 69 -1.89 6.77 -6.18
C SER A 69 -2.87 7.11 -5.07
N LEU A 70 -2.33 7.54 -3.92
CA LEU A 70 -3.17 8.05 -2.85
C LEU A 70 -3.59 9.49 -3.21
N ALA A 71 -4.83 9.87 -2.89
CA ALA A 71 -5.25 11.26 -3.09
C ALA A 71 -4.32 12.21 -2.31
N PRO A 72 -3.82 13.30 -2.92
CA PRO A 72 -2.84 14.19 -2.27
C PRO A 72 -3.41 14.90 -1.04
N ASP A 73 -4.74 15.05 -0.97
CA ASP A 73 -5.46 15.73 0.10
C ASP A 73 -5.86 14.80 1.26
N VAL A 74 -5.44 13.52 1.24
CA VAL A 74 -5.84 12.59 2.29
C VAL A 74 -5.03 12.78 3.58
N ASP A 75 -5.79 12.85 4.66
CA ASP A 75 -5.29 12.85 6.03
C ASP A 75 -4.83 11.43 6.42
N ARG A 76 -3.51 11.17 6.32
CA ARG A 76 -2.91 9.85 6.50
C ARG A 76 -3.14 9.28 7.90
N SER A 77 -3.21 10.15 8.90
CA SER A 77 -3.46 9.80 10.30
C SER A 77 -4.85 9.23 10.55
N LYS A 78 -5.81 9.46 9.64
CA LYS A 78 -7.18 8.93 9.73
C LYS A 78 -7.39 7.65 8.93
N LEU A 79 -6.38 7.17 8.20
CA LEU A 79 -6.48 5.96 7.39
C LEU A 79 -6.54 4.71 8.28
N ARG A 80 -7.51 3.83 7.98
CA ARG A 80 -7.59 2.52 8.64
C ARG A 80 -6.68 1.54 7.94
N PHE A 81 -5.66 1.05 8.64
CA PHE A 81 -4.74 0.08 8.06
C PHE A 81 -5.24 -1.37 8.29
N PRO A 82 -5.08 -2.27 7.30
CA PRO A 82 -5.29 -3.71 7.52
C PRO A 82 -4.32 -4.25 8.56
N LYS A 83 -4.68 -5.38 9.22
CA LYS A 83 -3.87 -6.01 10.28
C LYS A 83 -2.40 -6.22 9.87
N SER A 84 -2.16 -6.59 8.60
CA SER A 84 -0.82 -6.79 8.04
C SER A 84 -0.01 -5.51 7.84
N ALA A 85 -0.66 -4.34 7.83
CA ALA A 85 -0.06 -3.02 7.66
C ALA A 85 -0.24 -2.11 8.88
N LYS A 86 -0.77 -2.66 9.99
CA LYS A 86 -1.06 -1.89 11.22
C LYS A 86 0.18 -1.17 11.78
N ALA A 87 1.36 -1.75 11.59
CA ALA A 87 2.62 -1.12 11.98
C ALA A 87 2.80 0.26 11.35
N LEU A 88 2.40 0.45 10.09
CA LEU A 88 2.55 1.73 9.38
C LEU A 88 1.71 2.85 10.01
N GLY A 89 0.52 2.53 10.53
CA GLY A 89 -0.33 3.51 11.20
C GLY A 89 0.13 3.88 12.62
N VAL A 90 1.03 3.09 13.22
CA VAL A 90 1.58 3.35 14.55
C VAL A 90 2.84 4.23 14.47
N GLU A 91 3.59 4.16 13.37
CA GLU A 91 4.84 4.92 13.23
C GLU A 91 4.61 6.43 12.99
N GLU A 92 3.46 6.85 12.48
CA GLU A 92 3.10 8.30 12.34
C GLU A 92 2.50 8.92 13.63
N GLY A 93 2.39 8.17 14.73
CA GLY A 93 1.89 8.64 16.03
C GLY A 93 2.96 8.95 17.07
N LYS A 94 4.22 9.14 16.66
CA LYS A 94 5.31 9.55 17.56
C LYS A 94 6.01 10.83 17.08
N ALA A 95 5.45 11.96 17.47
CA ALA A 95 6.10 13.03 18.24
C ALA A 95 5.20 14.27 18.23
#